data_AF-A0A919TGK5-F1
#
_entry.id   AF-A0A919TGK5-F1
#
_cell.length_a   1.000
_cell.length_b   1.000
_cell.length_c   1.000
_cell.angle_alpha   90.00
_cell.angle_beta   90.00
_cell.angle_gamma   90.00
#
_symmetry.space_group_name_H-M   'P 1'
#
loop_
_entity.id
_entity.type
_entity.pdbx_description
1 polymer ?
#
loop_
_entity_poly.entity_id
_entity_poly.type
_entity_poly.pdbx_seq_one_letter_code
_entity_poly.pdbx_strand_id
1 'polypeptide(L)'
;MSKTKGLARSGETVTVSGSGYDATKGIYVAFCLDNGAGVLPSPCGGGADLSGSSGGSAWISSNPPAYGEGLATPYGKNGSFRVSIQVSQMIGDVDCAVRGCAIVTRADHTRTSDRSQDMRIPVRFAAAATGSASGSGVAVTAAPGKSAPAVKQSKPVGPPTGKLATEAPPSAEATEPVELQAFGPTLTRTSTATPLGHWWAIGGAFLTGLLLAVLVGRFGRRSR
;
A
#
# COMPACT_ATOMS: atom_id res chain seq x y z
N MET A 1 18.36 -5.55 -1.01
CA MET A 1 17.59 -5.30 -2.25
C MET A 1 18.49 -5.45 -3.45
N SER A 2 17.99 -5.91 -4.60
CA SER A 2 18.78 -6.03 -5.83
C SER A 2 19.20 -4.67 -6.41
N LYS A 3 18.35 -3.64 -6.26
CA LYS A 3 18.59 -2.30 -6.80
C LYS A 3 17.77 -1.25 -6.06
N THR A 4 18.34 -0.07 -5.83
CA THR A 4 17.66 1.07 -5.18
C THR A 4 17.84 2.40 -5.93
N LYS A 5 18.72 2.44 -6.95
CA LYS A 5 19.02 3.63 -7.74
C LYS A 5 19.03 3.27 -9.22
N GLY A 6 18.78 4.26 -10.09
CA GLY A 6 18.73 4.03 -11.54
C GLY A 6 17.62 3.07 -11.95
N LEU A 7 16.52 3.02 -11.20
CA LEU A 7 15.35 2.21 -11.53
C LEU A 7 14.72 2.69 -12.84
N ALA A 8 14.24 1.76 -13.66
CA ALA A 8 13.55 2.11 -14.90
C ALA A 8 12.25 2.87 -14.59
N ARG A 9 12.07 4.04 -15.21
CA ARG A 9 10.89 4.90 -14.99
C ARG A 9 9.58 4.21 -15.41
N SER A 10 9.63 3.39 -16.46
CA SER A 10 8.53 2.61 -17.00
C SER A 10 8.03 1.48 -16.10
N GLY A 11 8.79 1.12 -15.06
CA GLY A 11 8.54 -0.06 -14.24
C GLY A 11 9.70 -1.05 -14.29
N GLU A 12 10.07 -1.62 -13.14
CA GLU A 12 11.05 -2.68 -13.00
C GLU A 12 10.71 -3.54 -11.77
N THR A 13 11.00 -4.84 -11.82
CA THR A 13 10.91 -5.71 -10.64
C THR A 13 12.20 -5.66 -9.84
N VAL A 14 12.11 -5.35 -8.56
CA VAL A 14 13.25 -5.44 -7.63
C VAL A 14 13.06 -6.60 -6.66
N THR A 15 14.14 -7.32 -6.35
CA THR A 15 14.14 -8.33 -5.30
C THR A 15 14.48 -7.68 -3.97
N VAL A 16 13.57 -7.79 -3.00
CA VAL A 16 13.74 -7.34 -1.62
C VAL A 16 14.02 -8.56 -0.75
N SER A 17 15.01 -8.45 0.13
CA SER A 17 15.31 -9.49 1.11
C SER A 17 15.58 -8.84 2.44
N GLY A 18 15.14 -9.51 3.51
CA GLY A 18 15.32 -9.08 4.89
C GLY A 18 15.57 -10.29 5.78
N SER A 19 16.02 -10.03 7.01
CA SER A 19 16.29 -11.02 8.06
C SER A 19 16.26 -10.34 9.43
N GLY A 20 16.07 -11.12 10.49
CA GLY A 20 16.02 -10.62 11.86
C GLY A 20 14.66 -10.06 12.27
N TYR A 21 13.62 -10.28 11.46
CA TYR A 21 12.25 -9.92 11.81
C TYR A 21 11.71 -10.90 12.87
N ASP A 22 10.91 -10.40 13.79
CA ASP A 22 10.04 -11.18 14.65
C ASP A 22 8.96 -11.86 13.80
N ALA A 23 9.17 -13.15 13.51
CA ALA A 23 8.29 -13.96 12.68
C ALA A 23 6.92 -14.23 13.34
N THR A 24 6.72 -13.88 14.61
CA THR A 24 5.39 -13.91 15.25
C THR A 24 4.50 -12.75 14.80
N LYS A 25 5.07 -11.79 14.04
CA LYS A 25 4.37 -10.63 13.50
C LYS A 25 4.46 -10.61 11.98
N GLY A 26 3.31 -10.55 11.32
CA GLY A 26 3.27 -10.33 9.88
C GLY A 26 3.64 -8.89 9.52
N ILE A 27 4.24 -8.72 8.33
CA ILE A 27 4.61 -7.42 7.78
C ILE A 27 4.17 -7.30 6.32
N TYR A 28 3.98 -6.07 5.88
CA TYR A 28 3.98 -5.73 4.46
C TYR A 28 5.35 -5.24 4.03
N VAL A 29 5.83 -5.73 2.90
CA VAL A 29 6.94 -5.13 2.13
C VAL A 29 6.30 -4.41 0.96
N ALA A 30 6.41 -3.08 0.88
CA ALA A 30 5.67 -2.30 -0.12
C ALA A 30 6.47 -1.13 -0.69
N PHE A 31 6.20 -0.78 -1.94
CA PHE A 31 6.67 0.45 -2.55
C PHE A 31 5.70 1.60 -2.27
N CYS A 32 6.15 2.65 -1.58
CA CYS A 32 5.27 3.75 -1.17
C CYS A 32 5.93 5.12 -1.31
N LEU A 33 5.10 6.16 -1.36
CA LEU A 33 5.54 7.53 -1.06
C LEU A 33 6.06 7.59 0.38
N ASP A 34 7.26 8.12 0.55
CA ASP A 34 7.86 8.36 1.86
C ASP A 34 7.46 9.75 2.36
N ASN A 35 6.57 9.77 3.35
CA ASN A 35 6.06 11.01 3.95
C ASN A 35 6.98 11.58 5.05
N GLY A 36 8.18 11.02 5.22
CA GLY A 36 9.15 11.46 6.22
C GLY A 36 9.06 10.69 7.54
N ALA A 37 10.08 10.84 8.38
CA ALA A 37 10.25 10.08 9.62
C ALA A 37 9.01 10.16 10.53
N GLY A 38 8.62 9.03 11.13
CA GLY A 38 7.44 8.93 12.00
C GLY A 38 6.08 8.97 11.27
N VAL A 39 6.00 9.48 10.05
CA VAL A 39 4.75 9.58 9.28
C VAL A 39 4.53 8.32 8.44
N LEU A 40 3.31 7.81 8.41
CA LEU A 40 2.96 6.60 7.65
C LEU A 40 3.24 6.77 6.14
N PRO A 41 4.07 5.92 5.52
CA PRO A 41 4.24 5.89 4.06
C PRO A 41 2.91 5.59 3.33
N SER A 42 2.47 6.47 2.45
CA SER A 42 1.23 6.34 1.68
C SER A 42 1.14 7.46 0.64
N PRO A 43 0.58 7.24 -0.56
CA PRO A 43 0.04 5.97 -1.08
C PRO A 43 1.13 4.96 -1.42
N CYS A 44 0.74 3.70 -1.60
CA CYS A 44 1.62 2.60 -2.03
C CYS A 44 1.25 2.11 -3.43
N GLY A 45 2.26 1.73 -4.23
CA GLY A 45 2.17 1.41 -5.67
C GLY A 45 1.34 0.19 -6.05
N GLY A 46 0.82 -0.58 -5.09
CA GLY A 46 -0.06 -1.73 -5.31
C GLY A 46 -1.47 -1.58 -4.75
N GLY A 47 -1.79 -0.46 -4.07
CA GLY A 47 -3.06 -0.31 -3.35
C GLY A 47 -3.26 -1.39 -2.26
N ALA A 48 -4.52 -1.64 -1.91
CA ALA A 48 -4.88 -2.80 -1.09
C ALA A 48 -4.90 -4.04 -1.99
N ASP A 49 -3.76 -4.71 -2.12
CA ASP A 49 -3.62 -5.90 -2.96
C ASP A 49 -4.25 -7.13 -2.29
N LEU A 50 -5.58 -7.23 -2.36
CA LEU A 50 -6.33 -8.32 -1.73
C LEU A 50 -6.14 -9.67 -2.43
N SER A 51 -5.59 -9.69 -3.64
CA SER A 51 -5.30 -10.91 -4.40
C SER A 51 -3.81 -11.25 -4.48
N GLY A 52 -2.93 -10.40 -3.94
CA GLY A 52 -1.47 -10.52 -4.06
C GLY A 52 -0.94 -10.39 -5.50
N SER A 53 -1.73 -9.82 -6.42
CA SER A 53 -1.43 -9.78 -7.86
C SER A 53 -0.94 -8.43 -8.36
N SER A 54 -1.06 -7.36 -7.58
CA SER A 54 -0.62 -6.02 -7.97
C SER A 54 0.89 -5.94 -8.18
N GLY A 55 1.65 -6.78 -7.47
CA GLY A 55 3.11 -6.80 -7.47
C GLY A 55 3.77 -5.61 -6.75
N GLY A 56 3.01 -4.56 -6.38
CA GLY A 56 3.55 -3.38 -5.68
C GLY A 56 3.76 -3.58 -4.17
N SER A 57 3.32 -4.72 -3.65
CA SER A 57 3.51 -5.12 -2.26
C SER A 57 3.55 -6.64 -2.10
N ALA A 58 4.11 -7.11 -1.00
CA ALA A 58 4.06 -8.50 -0.57
C ALA A 58 3.72 -8.58 0.93
N TRP A 59 2.84 -9.51 1.29
CA TRP A 59 2.55 -9.83 2.68
C TRP A 59 3.44 -10.98 3.15
N ILE A 60 4.21 -10.76 4.21
CA ILE A 60 5.03 -11.78 4.84
C ILE A 60 4.41 -12.12 6.20
N SER A 61 3.99 -13.37 6.40
CA SER A 61 3.49 -13.84 7.70
C SER A 61 3.58 -15.34 7.80
N SER A 62 4.11 -15.85 8.92
CA SER A 62 4.10 -17.28 9.24
C SER A 62 2.84 -17.72 10.00
N ASN A 63 1.99 -16.77 10.41
CA ASN A 63 0.70 -17.00 11.05
C ASN A 63 -0.34 -15.97 10.52
N PRO A 64 -0.68 -16.01 9.23
CA PRO A 64 -1.73 -15.16 8.70
C PRO A 64 -3.10 -15.59 9.27
N PRO A 65 -4.08 -14.68 9.39
CA PRO A 65 -5.49 -15.06 9.53
C PRO A 65 -5.95 -15.96 8.37
N ALA A 66 -7.04 -16.69 8.54
CA ALA A 66 -7.53 -17.67 7.56
C ALA A 66 -7.69 -17.12 6.12
N TYR A 67 -8.11 -15.86 5.95
CA TYR A 67 -8.23 -15.24 4.61
C TYR A 67 -6.88 -14.95 3.95
N GLY A 68 -5.79 -14.95 4.73
CA GLY A 68 -4.44 -14.72 4.25
C GLY A 68 -3.66 -15.99 3.93
N GLU A 69 -4.21 -17.15 4.24
CA GLU A 69 -3.62 -18.43 3.86
C GLU A 69 -3.52 -18.51 2.32
N GLY A 70 -2.33 -18.81 1.81
CA GLY A 70 -2.05 -18.81 0.37
C GLY A 70 -1.79 -17.44 -0.25
N LEU A 71 -2.07 -16.33 0.46
CA LEU A 71 -1.71 -14.97 0.03
C LEU A 71 -0.41 -14.49 0.69
N ALA A 72 -0.24 -14.79 1.98
CA ALA A 72 0.96 -14.42 2.71
C ALA A 72 2.11 -15.40 2.39
N THR A 73 3.31 -14.85 2.18
CA THR A 73 4.53 -15.64 2.12
C THR A 73 5.04 -15.88 3.55
N PRO A 74 5.29 -17.13 3.97
CA PRO A 74 5.85 -17.38 5.29
C PRO A 74 7.28 -16.84 5.41
N TYR A 75 7.67 -16.44 6.62
CA TYR A 75 9.07 -16.15 6.88
C TYR A 75 9.92 -17.42 6.77
N GLY A 76 11.14 -17.27 6.26
CA GLY A 76 12.21 -18.23 6.42
C GLY A 76 12.86 -18.15 7.81
N LYS A 77 13.90 -18.96 7.98
CA LYS A 77 14.69 -19.03 9.23
C LYS A 77 15.13 -17.64 9.72
N ASN A 78 15.08 -17.42 11.03
CA ASN A 78 15.47 -16.18 11.69
C ASN A 78 14.72 -14.93 11.14
N GLY A 79 13.43 -15.07 10.82
CA GLY A 79 12.63 -13.96 10.29
C GLY A 79 13.11 -13.45 8.95
N SER A 80 13.60 -14.34 8.09
CA SER A 80 14.07 -13.96 6.76
C SER A 80 12.95 -13.97 5.74
N PHE A 81 13.10 -13.18 4.68
CA PHE A 81 12.21 -13.25 3.51
C PHE A 81 12.96 -12.84 2.25
N ARG A 82 12.40 -13.25 1.11
CA ARG A 82 12.80 -12.78 -0.22
C ARG A 82 11.57 -12.66 -1.09
N VAL A 83 11.29 -11.46 -1.58
CA VAL A 83 10.11 -11.17 -2.42
C VAL A 83 10.47 -10.26 -3.57
N SER A 84 9.64 -10.29 -4.61
CA SER A 84 9.72 -9.41 -5.78
C SER A 84 8.70 -8.29 -5.63
N ILE A 85 9.14 -7.04 -5.79
CA ILE A 85 8.28 -5.86 -5.76
C ILE A 85 8.41 -5.12 -7.08
N GLN A 86 7.29 -4.87 -7.73
CA GLN A 86 7.21 -3.98 -8.89
C GLN A 86 7.29 -2.53 -8.43
N VAL A 87 8.23 -1.80 -9.01
CA VAL A 87 8.42 -0.37 -8.75
C VAL A 87 8.31 0.39 -10.07
N SER A 88 7.55 1.47 -10.07
CA SER A 88 7.37 2.38 -11.20
C SER A 88 7.58 3.81 -10.73
N GLN A 89 7.90 4.72 -11.66
CA GLN A 89 8.04 6.13 -11.30
C GLN A 89 6.74 6.69 -10.68
N MET A 90 5.58 6.24 -11.17
CA MET A 90 4.29 6.77 -10.74
C MET A 90 3.61 5.83 -9.75
N ILE A 91 3.08 6.40 -8.66
CA ILE A 91 2.08 5.79 -7.78
C ILE A 91 0.82 6.65 -7.88
N GLY A 92 -0.13 6.26 -8.74
CA GLY A 92 -1.22 7.16 -9.12
C GLY A 92 -0.66 8.47 -9.66
N ASP A 93 -1.05 9.59 -9.07
CA ASP A 93 -0.56 10.94 -9.43
C ASP A 93 0.78 11.33 -8.77
N VAL A 94 1.34 10.46 -7.91
CA VAL A 94 2.62 10.73 -7.23
C VAL A 94 3.78 10.35 -8.14
N ASP A 95 4.58 11.35 -8.53
CA ASP A 95 5.85 11.15 -9.24
C ASP A 95 7.01 10.89 -8.27
N CYS A 96 7.46 9.65 -8.16
CA CYS A 96 8.58 9.21 -7.32
C CYS A 96 9.97 9.56 -7.87
N ALA A 97 10.08 10.15 -9.07
CA ALA A 97 11.32 10.79 -9.51
C ALA A 97 11.46 12.21 -8.95
N VAL A 98 10.34 12.84 -8.57
CA VAL A 98 10.30 14.19 -7.98
C VAL A 98 10.14 14.11 -6.46
N ARG A 99 9.23 13.27 -5.99
CA ARG A 99 8.94 13.00 -4.58
C ARG A 99 9.80 11.85 -4.09
N GLY A 100 10.12 11.85 -2.79
CA GLY A 100 10.83 10.74 -2.16
C GLY A 100 9.91 9.53 -2.02
N CYS A 101 10.20 8.42 -2.70
CA CYS A 101 9.56 7.13 -2.48
C CYS A 101 10.56 6.11 -1.93
N ALA A 102 10.05 5.05 -1.30
CA ALA A 102 10.84 4.03 -0.64
C ALA A 102 10.19 2.64 -0.74
N ILE A 103 11.02 1.60 -0.65
CA ILE A 103 10.54 0.29 -0.19
C ILE A 103 10.48 0.35 1.33
N VAL A 104 9.34 -0.03 1.89
CA VAL A 104 9.11 -0.01 3.33
C VAL A 104 8.69 -1.36 3.84
N THR A 105 9.10 -1.69 5.07
CA THR A 105 8.42 -2.71 5.87
C THR A 105 7.54 -2.04 6.90
N ARG A 106 6.37 -2.62 7.15
CA ARG A 106 5.49 -2.24 8.27
C ARG A 106 4.78 -3.46 8.81
N ALA A 107 4.39 -3.41 10.08
CA ALA A 107 3.44 -4.39 10.61
C ALA A 107 2.19 -4.48 9.71
N ASP A 108 1.69 -5.69 9.52
CA ASP A 108 0.50 -5.90 8.71
C ASP A 108 -0.77 -5.31 9.37
N HIS A 109 -1.90 -5.41 8.68
CA HIS A 109 -3.15 -4.81 9.10
C HIS A 109 -3.71 -5.36 10.41
N THR A 110 -3.16 -6.46 10.94
CA THR A 110 -3.56 -7.00 12.25
C THR A 110 -2.95 -6.21 13.41
N ARG A 111 -1.91 -5.39 13.15
CA ARG A 111 -1.13 -4.65 14.17
C ARG A 111 -0.66 -3.28 13.66
N THR A 112 -1.53 -2.48 13.07
CA THR A 112 -1.15 -1.22 12.37
C THR A 112 -0.42 -0.18 13.23
N SER A 113 -0.59 -0.22 14.55
CA SER A 113 0.10 0.65 15.51
C SER A 113 1.52 0.20 15.86
N ASP A 114 1.89 -1.06 15.58
CA ASP A 114 3.22 -1.59 15.86
C ASP A 114 4.22 -1.10 14.80
N ARG A 115 5.29 -0.46 15.26
CA ARG A 115 6.38 0.06 14.41
C ARG A 115 7.73 -0.55 14.75
N SER A 116 7.76 -1.61 15.56
CA SER A 116 9.00 -2.24 16.02
C SER A 116 9.83 -2.87 14.90
N GLN A 117 9.27 -2.97 13.69
CA GLN A 117 9.90 -3.59 12.51
C GLN A 117 9.78 -2.71 11.26
N ASP A 118 9.49 -1.43 11.44
CA ASP A 118 9.44 -0.48 10.33
C ASP A 118 10.85 -0.23 9.79
N MET A 119 11.03 -0.43 8.50
CA MET A 119 12.24 -0.07 7.77
C MET A 119 11.87 0.75 6.55
N ARG A 120 12.77 1.65 6.13
CA ARG A 120 12.60 2.47 4.93
C ARG A 120 13.87 2.49 4.13
N ILE A 121 13.78 2.07 2.88
CA ILE A 121 14.89 2.07 1.93
C ILE A 121 14.51 3.00 0.78
N PRO A 122 15.05 4.23 0.75
CA PRO A 122 14.77 5.17 -0.33
C PRO A 122 15.13 4.58 -1.69
N VAL A 123 14.27 4.83 -2.68
CA VAL A 123 14.53 4.46 -4.07
C VAL A 123 14.69 5.68 -4.97
N ARG A 124 15.48 5.54 -6.04
CA ARG A 124 15.72 6.61 -7.02
C ARG A 124 15.60 6.07 -8.43
N PHE A 125 14.78 6.72 -9.24
CA PHE A 125 14.64 6.41 -10.65
C PHE A 125 15.76 7.03 -11.47
N ALA A 126 16.04 6.45 -12.63
CA ALA A 126 16.97 7.02 -13.59
C ALA A 126 16.52 8.44 -14.00
N ALA A 127 17.49 9.28 -14.37
CA ALA A 127 17.19 10.56 -14.99
C ALA A 127 16.30 10.35 -16.21
N ALA A 128 15.45 11.34 -16.53
CA ALA A 128 14.72 11.30 -17.80
C ALA A 128 15.75 11.19 -18.92
N ALA A 129 15.52 10.28 -19.87
CA ALA A 129 16.28 10.31 -21.10
C ALA A 129 16.00 11.65 -21.77
N THR A 130 16.95 12.58 -21.71
CA THR A 130 16.98 13.71 -22.63
C THR A 130 17.15 13.08 -24.00
N GLY A 131 16.06 12.97 -24.76
CA GLY A 131 16.12 12.43 -26.10
C GLY A 131 17.25 13.14 -26.84
N SER A 132 18.16 12.37 -27.44
CA SER A 132 18.95 12.89 -28.55
C SER A 132 17.94 13.51 -29.50
N ALA A 133 18.01 14.83 -29.66
CA ALA A 133 17.39 15.49 -30.77
C ALA A 133 17.93 14.81 -32.03
N SER A 134 17.19 13.85 -32.57
CA SER A 134 17.40 13.35 -33.91
C SER A 134 16.98 14.49 -34.82
N GLY A 135 17.92 15.41 -35.04
CA GLY A 135 17.79 16.44 -36.05
C GLY A 135 17.74 15.76 -37.40
N SER A 136 16.53 15.44 -37.87
CA SER A 136 16.29 15.32 -39.30
C SER A 136 16.44 16.72 -39.88
N GLY A 137 17.70 17.08 -40.17
CA GLY A 137 18.05 18.31 -40.86
C GLY A 137 17.57 18.22 -42.30
N VAL A 138 16.34 18.65 -42.56
CA VAL A 138 15.96 19.09 -43.90
C VAL A 138 16.57 20.47 -44.07
N ALA A 139 17.68 20.52 -44.82
CA ALA A 139 18.30 21.76 -45.23
C ALA A 139 17.30 22.57 -46.05
N VAL A 140 16.91 23.74 -45.55
CA VAL A 140 16.19 24.75 -46.31
C VAL A 140 17.15 25.89 -46.55
N THR A 141 17.55 26.06 -47.81
CA THR A 141 18.40 27.16 -48.28
C THR A 141 17.60 28.46 -48.24
N ALA A 142 18.03 29.46 -47.45
CA ALA A 142 17.55 30.83 -47.55
C ALA A 142 18.64 31.85 -47.18
N ALA A 143 18.59 32.97 -47.92
CA ALA A 143 19.61 33.98 -48.21
C ALA A 143 20.04 34.89 -47.02
N PRO A 144 21.05 35.77 -47.17
CA PRO A 144 21.77 36.38 -46.06
C PRO A 144 21.02 37.58 -45.45
N GLY A 145 20.64 37.45 -44.19
CA GLY A 145 20.14 38.51 -43.32
C GLY A 145 21.22 38.99 -42.36
N LYS A 146 21.32 40.31 -42.22
CA LYS A 146 22.37 41.09 -41.55
C LYS A 146 22.57 40.74 -40.06
N SER A 147 23.82 40.94 -39.64
CA SER A 147 24.39 40.68 -38.31
C SER A 147 23.62 41.26 -37.11
N ALA A 148 23.68 40.49 -36.03
CA ALA A 148 23.16 40.75 -34.69
C ALA A 148 23.79 41.96 -33.96
N PRO A 149 23.26 42.30 -32.79
CA PRO A 149 24.10 42.49 -31.61
C PRO A 149 23.90 41.37 -30.56
N ALA A 150 24.97 41.09 -29.83
CA ALA A 150 25.11 39.98 -28.90
C ALA A 150 24.46 40.22 -27.51
N VAL A 151 23.70 39.21 -27.07
CA VAL A 151 23.70 38.47 -25.79
C VAL A 151 23.75 39.23 -24.44
N LYS A 152 22.77 38.93 -23.57
CA LYS A 152 23.03 38.45 -22.20
C LYS A 152 22.13 37.26 -21.86
N GLN A 153 22.69 36.05 -21.95
CA GLN A 153 22.07 34.84 -21.44
C GLN A 153 22.38 34.71 -19.94
N SER A 154 21.33 34.58 -19.14
CA SER A 154 21.42 34.30 -17.71
C SER A 154 21.88 32.86 -17.48
N LYS A 155 22.85 32.67 -16.56
CA LYS A 155 23.40 31.36 -16.20
C LYS A 155 22.31 30.39 -15.71
N PRO A 156 22.37 29.08 -16.06
CA PRO A 156 21.60 28.06 -15.37
C PRO A 156 22.12 27.90 -13.94
N VAL A 157 21.20 27.98 -12.97
CA VAL A 157 21.48 27.69 -11.56
C VAL A 157 21.79 26.19 -11.43
N GLY A 158 22.92 25.88 -10.79
CA GLY A 158 23.38 24.51 -10.56
C GLY A 158 22.48 23.69 -9.63
N PRO A 159 22.77 22.40 -9.45
CA PRO A 159 21.98 21.50 -8.61
C PRO A 159 22.01 21.97 -7.14
N PRO A 160 20.90 21.84 -6.38
CA PRO A 160 20.88 22.23 -4.98
C PRO A 160 21.84 21.31 -4.19
N THR A 161 22.94 21.89 -3.75
CA THR A 161 23.82 21.31 -2.72
C THR A 161 23.13 21.43 -1.38
N GLY A 162 23.06 20.32 -0.65
CA GLY A 162 22.33 20.23 0.61
C GLY A 162 22.90 21.11 1.71
N LYS A 163 22.00 21.77 2.44
CA LYS A 163 22.02 21.83 3.91
C LYS A 163 20.58 21.70 4.39
N LEU A 164 20.31 20.64 5.17
CA LEU A 164 19.14 20.59 6.03
C LEU A 164 19.14 21.85 6.89
N ALA A 165 18.04 22.61 6.85
CA ALA A 165 17.76 23.54 7.91
C ALA A 165 17.50 22.72 9.18
N THR A 166 18.41 22.81 10.15
CA THR A 166 18.11 22.46 11.54
C THR A 166 17.25 23.59 12.07
N GLU A 167 15.94 23.45 11.95
CA GLU A 167 15.02 24.26 12.74
C GLU A 167 14.98 23.65 14.15
N ALA A 168 15.26 24.48 15.15
CA ALA A 168 15.16 24.11 16.54
C ALA A 168 13.70 23.75 16.88
N PRO A 169 13.44 22.77 17.77
CA PRO A 169 12.08 22.46 18.17
C PRO A 169 11.42 23.70 18.81
N PRO A 170 10.17 24.04 18.48
CA PRO A 170 9.45 25.06 19.24
C PRO A 170 9.35 24.62 20.70
N SER A 171 9.69 25.56 21.59
CA SER A 171 9.61 25.37 23.03
C SER A 171 8.17 25.07 23.45
N ALA A 172 8.01 24.07 24.32
CA ALA A 172 6.73 23.71 24.89
C ALA A 172 6.23 24.85 25.79
N GLU A 173 5.30 25.66 25.30
CA GLU A 173 4.44 26.46 26.17
C GLU A 173 3.35 25.55 26.74
N ALA A 174 3.33 25.49 28.07
CA ALA A 174 2.31 24.79 28.84
C ALA A 174 0.93 25.40 28.52
N THR A 175 0.08 24.60 27.89
CA THR A 175 -1.35 24.91 27.75
C THR A 175 -2.05 24.34 28.97
N GLU A 176 -2.58 25.23 29.81
CA GLU A 176 -3.50 24.92 30.91
C GLU A 176 -4.68 24.05 30.41
N PRO A 177 -5.25 23.16 31.23
CA PRO A 177 -6.35 22.32 30.80
C PRO A 177 -7.63 23.15 30.63
N VAL A 178 -8.07 23.30 29.39
CA VAL A 178 -9.44 23.72 29.08
C VAL A 178 -10.37 22.53 29.36
N GLU A 179 -11.25 22.71 30.34
CA GLU A 179 -12.31 21.76 30.69
C GLU A 179 -13.27 21.57 29.51
N LEU A 180 -13.23 20.39 28.89
CA LEU A 180 -14.22 20.01 27.88
C LEU A 180 -15.56 19.76 28.59
N GLN A 181 -16.52 20.66 28.37
CA GLN A 181 -17.92 20.41 28.70
C GLN A 181 -18.43 19.22 27.88
N ALA A 182 -18.73 18.12 28.56
CA ALA A 182 -19.34 16.94 27.98
C ALA A 182 -20.81 17.24 27.63
N PHE A 183 -21.06 17.67 26.40
CA PHE A 183 -22.39 17.53 25.80
C PHE A 183 -22.56 16.07 25.37
N GLY A 184 -23.04 15.24 26.30
CA GLY A 184 -23.43 13.86 25.98
C GLY A 184 -24.59 13.87 24.97
N PRO A 185 -24.56 13.04 23.92
CA PRO A 185 -25.74 12.85 23.09
C PRO A 185 -26.83 12.18 23.94
N THR A 186 -27.97 12.85 24.06
CA THR A 186 -29.18 12.31 24.69
C THR A 186 -29.70 11.16 23.82
N LEU A 187 -29.22 9.94 24.09
CA LEU A 187 -29.74 8.72 23.50
C LEU A 187 -31.19 8.53 23.98
N THR A 188 -32.13 8.94 23.15
CA THR A 188 -33.55 8.62 23.36
C THR A 188 -33.72 7.14 23.02
N ARG A 189 -33.77 6.31 24.07
CA ARG A 189 -34.01 4.87 23.96
C ARG A 189 -35.48 4.65 23.60
N THR A 190 -35.79 4.56 22.31
CA THR A 190 -37.10 4.09 21.84
C THR A 190 -37.12 2.57 21.94
N SER A 191 -37.54 2.05 23.10
CA SER A 191 -37.86 0.63 23.25
C SER A 191 -39.23 0.35 22.64
N THR A 192 -39.28 -0.06 21.38
CA THR A 192 -40.42 -0.82 20.86
C THR A 192 -40.30 -2.25 21.36
N ALA A 193 -40.87 -2.49 22.53
CA ALA A 193 -41.17 -3.84 22.99
C ALA A 193 -42.22 -4.45 22.04
N THR A 194 -41.79 -5.30 21.11
CA THR A 194 -42.70 -6.22 20.43
C THR A 194 -43.14 -7.28 21.45
N PRO A 195 -44.46 -7.50 21.62
CA PRO A 195 -44.97 -8.45 22.58
C PRO A 195 -44.61 -9.89 22.19
N LEU A 196 -44.48 -10.69 23.24
CA LEU A 196 -44.23 -12.13 23.27
C LEU A 196 -45.08 -12.93 22.27
N GLY A 197 -44.46 -13.97 21.70
CA GLY A 197 -45.04 -14.97 20.78
C GLY A 197 -44.56 -14.70 19.36
N HIS A 198 -43.77 -15.55 18.70
CA HIS A 198 -44.15 -16.88 18.23
C HIS A 198 -42.88 -17.67 17.86
N TRP A 199 -42.27 -18.33 18.84
CA TRP A 199 -41.00 -19.06 18.69
C TRP A 199 -41.18 -20.51 18.19
N TRP A 200 -42.38 -20.91 17.76
CA TRP A 200 -42.58 -22.23 17.13
C TRP A 200 -42.50 -22.21 15.59
N ALA A 201 -42.60 -21.06 14.91
CA ALA A 201 -42.99 -21.05 13.49
C ALA A 201 -41.86 -21.25 12.45
N ILE A 202 -40.58 -21.43 12.82
CA ILE A 202 -39.50 -21.64 11.81
C ILE A 202 -38.64 -22.88 12.10
N GLY A 203 -38.81 -23.56 13.24
CA GLY A 203 -38.06 -24.78 13.61
C GLY A 203 -38.75 -26.12 13.28
N GLY A 204 -39.95 -26.11 12.70
CA GLY A 204 -40.82 -27.29 12.56
C GLY A 204 -41.07 -27.80 11.13
N ALA A 205 -40.36 -27.30 10.12
CA ALA A 205 -40.61 -27.63 8.71
C ALA A 205 -39.44 -28.33 7.99
N PHE A 206 -38.38 -28.74 8.71
CA PHE A 206 -37.25 -29.48 8.11
C PHE A 206 -36.96 -30.84 8.75
N LEU A 207 -37.85 -31.36 9.61
CA LEU A 207 -37.72 -32.71 10.18
C LEU A 207 -38.88 -33.68 9.86
N THR A 208 -39.92 -33.24 9.14
CA THR A 208 -40.99 -34.11 8.62
C THR A 208 -40.84 -34.44 7.12
N GLY A 209 -39.94 -33.77 6.39
CA GLY A 209 -39.70 -34.00 4.97
C GLY A 209 -38.78 -35.19 4.65
N LEU A 210 -37.94 -35.65 5.59
CA LEU A 210 -36.98 -36.74 5.33
C LEU A 210 -37.50 -38.14 5.70
N LEU A 211 -38.65 -38.24 6.39
CA LEU A 211 -39.23 -39.53 6.81
C LEU A 211 -40.29 -40.09 5.83
N LEU A 212 -40.83 -39.26 4.93
CA LEU A 212 -41.80 -39.70 3.92
C LEU A 212 -41.18 -40.24 2.62
N ALA A 213 -39.91 -39.95 2.33
CA ALA A 213 -39.22 -40.48 1.14
C ALA A 213 -38.74 -41.94 1.28
N VAL A 214 -38.57 -42.44 2.52
CA VAL A 214 -38.09 -43.81 2.76
C VAL A 214 -39.24 -44.84 2.72
N LEU A 215 -40.48 -44.44 3.02
CA LEU A 215 -41.63 -45.35 3.03
C LEU A 215 -42.24 -45.60 1.64
N VAL A 216 -42.18 -44.63 0.72
CA VAL A 216 -42.69 -44.80 -0.66
C VAL A 216 -41.74 -45.64 -1.53
N GLY A 217 -40.42 -45.53 -1.32
CA GLY A 217 -39.43 -46.32 -2.08
C GLY A 217 -39.44 -47.82 -1.77
N ARG A 218 -39.97 -48.23 -0.61
CA ARG A 218 -39.94 -49.63 -0.16
C ARG A 218 -41.19 -50.43 -0.57
N PHE A 219 -42.29 -49.77 -0.92
CA PHE A 219 -43.49 -50.43 -1.46
C PHE A 219 -43.45 -50.57 -2.99
N GLY A 220 -42.80 -49.67 -3.73
CA GLY A 220 -42.72 -49.74 -5.20
C GLY A 220 -41.83 -50.87 -5.75
N ARG A 221 -40.98 -51.49 -4.92
CA ARG A 221 -40.06 -52.57 -5.33
C ARG A 221 -40.58 -53.98 -5.02
N ARG A 222 -41.83 -54.11 -4.54
CA ARG A 222 -42.46 -55.41 -4.22
C ARG A 222 -43.60 -55.80 -5.16
N SER A 223 -43.87 -55.02 -6.19
CA SER A 223 -44.99 -55.22 -7.13
C SER A 223 -44.57 -55.22 -8.61
N ARG A 224 -43.33 -55.59 -8.90
CA ARG A 224 -42.89 -56.02 -10.23
C ARG A 224 -42.09 -57.30 -10.09
#